data_AF-A0A950NIA3-F1
#
_entry.id   AF-A0A950NIA3-F1
#
_cell.length_a   1.000
_cell.length_b   1.000
_cell.length_c   1.000
_cell.angle_alpha   90.00
_cell.angle_beta   90.00
_cell.angle_gamma   90.00
#
_symmetry.space_group_name_H-M   'P 1'
#
loop_
_entity.id
_entity.type
_entity.pdbx_description
1 polymer ?
#
loop_
_entity_poly.entity_id
_entity_poly.type
_entity_poly.pdbx_seq_one_letter_code
_entity_poly.pdbx_strand_id
1 'polypeptide(L)' 'FAMPQEADAVERAVKAVLDQGLRTADIMQPGMRKLSTGEMGDAVAMALEV' A
#
# COMPACT_ATOMS: atom_id res chain seq x y z
N PHE A 1 3.26 -3.49 22.49
CA PHE A 1 1.84 -3.20 22.19
C PHE A 1 1.23 -4.44 21.55
N ALA A 2 0.00 -4.79 21.89
CA ALA A 2 -0.74 -5.88 21.26
C ALA A 2 -1.97 -5.25 20.58
N MET A 3 -1.75 -4.73 19.37
CA MET A 3 -2.70 -3.96 18.55
C MET A 3 -3.03 -4.73 17.25
N PRO A 4 -3.69 -5.89 17.36
CA PRO A 4 -3.91 -6.76 16.20
C PRO A 4 -4.83 -6.13 15.16
N GLN A 5 -5.84 -5.36 15.59
CA GLN A 5 -6.81 -4.76 14.67
C GLN A 5 -6.15 -3.70 13.78
N GLU A 6 -5.26 -2.90 14.36
CA GLU A 6 -4.51 -1.86 13.68
C GLU A 6 -3.45 -2.46 12.75
N ALA A 7 -2.80 -3.56 13.16
CA ALA A 7 -1.91 -4.31 12.29
C ALA A 7 -2.66 -4.86 11.06
N ASP A 8 -3.81 -5.51 11.28
CA ASP A 8 -4.63 -6.04 10.19
C ASP A 8 -5.13 -4.93 9.25
N ALA A 9 -5.43 -3.74 9.79
CA ALA A 9 -5.83 -2.58 8.99
C ALA A 9 -4.72 -2.13 8.02
N VAL A 10 -3.48 -2.02 8.52
CA VAL A 10 -2.32 -1.67 7.69
C VAL A 10 -2.05 -2.73 6.63
N GLU A 11 -2.10 -4.02 7.00
CA GLU A 11 -1.92 -5.12 6.03
C GLU A 11 -2.97 -5.10 4.91
N ARG A 12 -4.23 -4.86 5.26
CA ARG A 12 -5.32 -4.72 4.27
C ARG A 12 -5.10 -3.52 3.36
N ALA A 13 -4.69 -2.37 3.90
CA ALA A 13 -4.45 -1.17 3.11
C ALA A 13 -3.30 -1.36 2.13
N VAL A 14 -2.18 -1.94 2.58
CA VAL A 14 -1.05 -2.28 1.69
C VAL A 14 -1.51 -3.24 0.58
N LYS A 15 -2.28 -4.27 0.92
CA LYS A 15 -2.81 -5.21 -0.08
C LYS A 15 -3.71 -4.49 -1.10
N ALA A 16 -4.60 -3.60 -0.65
CA ALA A 16 -5.49 -2.85 -1.54
C ALA A 16 -4.73 -1.95 -2.52
N VAL A 17 -3.67 -1.26 -2.05
CA VAL A 17 -2.78 -0.46 -2.91
C VAL A 17 -2.07 -1.33 -3.94
N LEU A 18 -1.60 -2.51 -3.52
CA LEU A 18 -0.96 -3.44 -4.44
C LEU A 18 -1.95 -4.04 -5.46
N ASP A 19 -3.19 -4.29 -5.08
CA ASP A 19 -4.25 -4.79 -5.97
C ASP A 19 -4.66 -3.73 -7.02
N GLN A 20 -4.47 -2.44 -6.75
CA GLN A 20 -4.62 -1.34 -7.72
C GLN A 20 -3.48 -1.26 -8.75
N GLY A 21 -2.49 -2.16 -8.66
CA GLY A 21 -1.35 -2.19 -9.56
C GLY A 21 -0.32 -1.08 -9.31
N LEU A 22 -0.30 -0.52 -8.10
CA LEU A 22 0.69 0.48 -7.68
C LEU A 22 1.94 -0.23 -7.13
N ARG A 23 3.14 0.13 -7.60
CA ARG A 23 4.41 -0.52 -7.22
C ARG A 23 5.54 0.48 -7.03
N THR A 24 6.45 0.20 -6.10
CA THR A 24 7.76 0.88 -6.04
C THR A 24 8.75 0.23 -7.01
N ALA A 25 9.91 0.88 -7.19
CA ALA A 25 10.90 0.47 -8.19
C ALA A 25 11.45 -0.95 -7.98
N ASP A 26 11.53 -1.40 -6.73
CA ASP A 26 12.11 -2.67 -6.30
C ASP A 26 11.21 -3.90 -6.57
N ILE A 27 9.89 -3.69 -6.66
CA ILE A 27 8.88 -4.75 -6.88
C ILE A 27 8.07 -4.55 -8.18
N MET A 28 8.65 -3.84 -9.14
CA MET A 28 7.94 -3.45 -10.36
C MET A 28 7.63 -4.65 -11.26
N GLN A 29 6.43 -4.64 -11.86
CA GLN A 29 5.98 -5.65 -12.81
C GLN A 29 5.41 -4.97 -14.08
N PRO A 30 5.46 -5.63 -15.26
CA PRO A 30 4.84 -5.10 -16.48
C PRO A 30 3.35 -4.78 -16.27
N GLY A 31 2.89 -3.63 -16.78
CA GLY A 31 1.50 -3.20 -16.67
C GLY A 31 1.11 -2.55 -15.33
N MET A 32 2.06 -2.39 -14.40
CA MET A 32 1.84 -1.68 -13.13
C MET A 32 2.20 -0.19 -13.27
N ARG A 33 1.74 0.63 -12.32
CA ARG A 33 2.14 2.04 -12.19
C ARG A 33 3.23 2.16 -11.13
N LYS A 34 4.36 2.76 -11.52
CA LYS A 34 5.47 3.05 -10.60
C LYS A 34 5.15 4.26 -9.72
N LEU A 35 5.39 4.14 -8.43
CA LEU A 35 5.32 5.21 -7.42
C LEU A 35 6.70 5.47 -6.79
N SER A 36 6.89 6.68 -6.28
CA SER A 36 7.95 7.04 -5.33
C SER A 36 7.60 6.56 -3.91
N THR A 37 8.55 6.68 -2.98
CA THR A 37 8.35 6.33 -1.57
C THR A 37 7.24 7.15 -0.92
N GLY A 38 7.19 8.46 -1.19
CA GLY A 38 6.16 9.35 -0.66
C GLY A 38 4.77 8.99 -1.20
N GLU A 39 4.65 8.85 -2.52
CA GLU A 39 3.39 8.48 -3.17
C GLU A 39 2.86 7.10 -2.69
N MET A 40 3.75 6.13 -2.44
CA MET A 40 3.35 4.84 -1.86
C MET A 40 2.80 5.02 -0.43
N GLY A 41 3.44 5.85 0.39
CA GLY A 41 2.96 6.18 1.73
C GLY A 41 1.59 6.86 1.71
N ASP A 42 1.42 7.85 0.83
CA ASP A 42 0.15 8.56 0.65
C ASP A 42 -0.95 7.60 0.19
N ALA A 43 -0.65 6.69 -0.76
CA ALA A 43 -1.61 5.70 -1.24
C ALA A 43 -2.06 4.74 -0.13
N VAL A 44 -1.14 4.29 0.73
CA VAL A 44 -1.47 3.42 1.87
C VAL A 44 -2.27 4.17 2.93
N ALA A 45 -1.92 5.42 3.22
CA ALA A 45 -2.66 6.27 4.16
C ALA A 45 -4.09 6.50 3.67
N MET A 46 -4.27 6.85 2.39
CA MET A 46 -5.61 7.00 1.79
C MET A 46 -6.41 5.70 1.84
N ALA A 47 -5.76 4.53 1.69
CA ALA A 47 -6.44 3.23 1.75
C ALA A 47 -6.80 2.78 3.18
N LEU A 48 -6.25 3.42 4.23
CA LEU A 48 -6.60 3.19 5.63
C LEU A 48 -7.86 3.97 6.06
N GLU A 49 -8.15 5.10 5.41
CA GLU A 49 -9.26 6.01 5.75
C GLU A 49 -10.61 5.60 5.14
N VAL A 50 -10.73 4.38 4.60
CA VAL A 50 -11.91 3.87 3.88
C VAL A 50 -12.56 2.68 4.58
#